data_AF-A0A8H5NRR3-F1
#
_entry.id   AF-A0A8H5NRR3-F1
#
_cell.length_a   1.000
_cell.length_b   1.000
_cell.length_c   1.000
_cell.angle_alpha   90.00
_cell.angle_beta   90.00
_cell.angle_gamma   90.00
#
_symmetry.space_group_name_H-M   'P 1'
#
loop_
_entity.id
_entity.type
_entity.pdbx_description
1 polymer ?
#
loop_
_entity_poly.entity_id
_entity_poly.type
_entity_poly.pdbx_seq_one_letter_code
_entity_poly.pdbx_strand_id
1 'polypeptide(L)'
;MSIPTKGDQLSVPAYTAEAEQNAVEISWSQMFRTRSARYYVVNAQNQSKGNANVLMYIQDRFYKDSNSNEYIGKLPGARQEGNNWIVSISDRFQYGQKNKNGDGRWVALHDKDNKPYQHRFMIVTIQGKLTEAAKNLAKSFGAGEIAEQVSKIGGGYIGDYLHTF
;
A
#
# COMPACT_ATOMS: atom_id res chain seq x y z
N MET A 1 10.08 -6.66 12.16
CA MET A 1 9.23 -6.58 10.96
C MET A 1 9.72 -7.63 9.99
N SER A 2 8.83 -8.39 9.34
CA SER A 2 9.21 -9.39 8.34
C SER A 2 8.92 -8.85 6.93
N ILE A 3 9.83 -9.09 5.99
CA ILE A 3 9.66 -8.66 4.60
C ILE A 3 8.53 -9.49 3.95
N PRO A 4 7.42 -8.90 3.46
CA PRO A 4 6.40 -9.65 2.73
C PRO A 4 6.98 -10.22 1.41
N THR A 5 6.60 -11.45 1.09
CA THR A 5 7.05 -12.19 -0.10
C THR A 5 5.87 -12.81 -0.85
N LYS A 6 6.07 -13.09 -2.14
CA LYS A 6 5.08 -13.80 -2.96
C LYS A 6 4.71 -15.13 -2.29
N GLY A 7 3.42 -15.43 -2.25
CA GLY A 7 2.86 -16.62 -1.62
C GLY A 7 2.52 -16.46 -0.13
N ASP A 8 2.96 -15.39 0.54
CA ASP A 8 2.56 -15.12 1.92
C ASP A 8 1.04 -14.87 2.00
N GLN A 9 0.40 -15.28 3.10
CA GLN A 9 -1.00 -14.98 3.36
C GLN A 9 -1.13 -13.72 4.21
N LEU A 10 -1.90 -12.75 3.71
CA LEU A 10 -2.25 -11.52 4.41
C LEU A 10 -3.69 -11.61 4.91
N SER A 11 -3.87 -11.34 6.20
CA SER A 11 -5.15 -10.95 6.78
C SER A 11 -5.31 -9.45 6.64
N VAL A 12 -6.28 -9.03 5.84
CA VAL A 12 -6.55 -7.63 5.49
C VAL A 12 -7.90 -7.27 6.08
N PRO A 13 -8.00 -6.25 6.97
CA PRO A 13 -9.28 -5.75 7.44
C PRO A 13 -10.23 -5.47 6.28
N ALA A 14 -11.49 -5.90 6.40
CA ALA A 14 -12.51 -5.54 5.44
C ALA A 14 -12.81 -4.04 5.53
N TYR A 15 -13.25 -3.45 4.42
CA TYR A 15 -13.62 -2.05 4.40
C TYR A 15 -14.74 -1.75 5.41
N THR A 16 -14.55 -0.69 6.18
CA THR A 16 -15.57 -0.09 7.07
C THR A 16 -15.61 1.42 6.84
N ALA A 17 -16.63 2.10 7.38
CA ALA A 17 -16.74 3.56 7.23
C ALA A 17 -15.56 4.31 7.86
N GLU A 18 -14.95 3.77 8.92
CA GLU A 18 -13.78 4.33 9.59
C GLU A 18 -12.54 4.33 8.70
N ALA A 19 -12.46 3.42 7.72
CA ALA A 19 -11.35 3.37 6.78
C ALA A 19 -11.20 4.68 5.96
N GLU A 20 -12.28 5.46 5.82
CA GLU A 20 -12.25 6.76 5.17
C GLU A 20 -11.32 7.77 5.85
N GLN A 21 -11.08 7.62 7.16
CA GLN A 21 -10.10 8.45 7.88
C GLN A 21 -8.65 8.14 7.48
N ASN A 22 -8.43 7.03 6.79
CA ASN A 22 -7.13 6.56 6.32
C ASN A 22 -7.06 6.54 4.78
N ALA A 23 -7.95 7.27 4.10
CA ALA A 23 -7.91 7.43 2.66
C ALA A 23 -6.92 8.54 2.24
N VAL A 24 -6.13 8.26 1.20
CA VAL A 24 -5.19 9.20 0.58
C VAL A 24 -5.43 9.27 -0.91
N GLU A 25 -5.29 10.47 -1.48
CA GLU A 25 -5.22 10.65 -2.92
C GLU A 25 -3.76 10.74 -3.35
N ILE A 26 -3.35 9.85 -4.26
CA ILE A 26 -2.00 9.81 -4.78
C ILE A 26 -2.04 10.29 -6.23
N SER A 27 -1.34 11.37 -6.52
CA SER A 27 -1.23 11.96 -7.86
C SER A 27 0.16 11.74 -8.43
N TRP A 28 0.26 11.41 -9.72
CA TRP A 28 1.53 11.20 -10.44
C TRP A 28 1.42 11.67 -11.90
N SER A 29 2.55 11.75 -12.59
CA SER A 29 2.60 12.04 -14.03
C SER A 29 2.92 10.77 -14.81
N GLN A 30 2.16 10.51 -15.87
CA GLN A 30 2.35 9.36 -16.75
C GLN A 30 1.88 9.74 -18.16
N MET A 31 2.73 9.52 -19.17
CA MET A 31 2.46 9.90 -20.58
C MET A 31 2.05 11.39 -20.74
N PHE A 32 2.79 12.30 -20.10
CA PHE A 32 2.53 13.75 -20.09
C PHE A 32 1.17 14.16 -19.52
N ARG A 33 0.47 13.27 -18.82
CA ARG A 33 -0.80 13.56 -18.15
C ARG A 33 -0.66 13.36 -16.65
N THR A 34 -1.28 14.25 -15.89
CA THR A 34 -1.50 14.05 -14.47
C THR A 34 -2.59 12.99 -14.28
N ARG A 35 -2.29 11.99 -13.45
CA ARG A 35 -3.21 10.94 -13.01
C ARG A 35 -3.34 11.05 -11.50
N SER A 36 -4.49 10.67 -10.96
CA SER A 36 -4.66 10.45 -9.52
C SER A 36 -5.52 9.23 -9.27
N ALA A 37 -5.36 8.64 -8.09
CA ALA A 37 -6.23 7.58 -7.60
C ALA A 37 -6.29 7.63 -6.07
N ARG A 38 -7.45 7.24 -5.53
CA ARG A 38 -7.69 7.13 -4.09
C ARG A 38 -7.27 5.75 -3.60
N TYR A 39 -6.51 5.74 -2.51
CA TYR A 39 -6.01 4.55 -1.83
C TYR A 39 -6.36 4.61 -0.35
N TYR A 40 -6.45 3.44 0.28
CA TYR A 40 -6.65 3.28 1.71
C TYR A 40 -5.37 2.74 2.33
N VAL A 41 -4.92 3.37 3.42
CA VAL A 41 -3.79 2.90 4.24
C VAL A 41 -4.31 1.86 5.22
N VAL A 42 -3.87 0.63 5.05
CA VAL A 42 -4.36 -0.54 5.80
C VAL A 42 -3.19 -1.20 6.53
N ASN A 43 -3.41 -1.54 7.80
CA ASN A 43 -2.53 -2.45 8.52
C ASN A 43 -2.98 -3.89 8.27
N ALA A 44 -2.33 -4.58 7.35
CA ALA A 44 -2.54 -6.01 7.14
C ALA A 44 -1.63 -6.83 8.08
N GLN A 45 -2.00 -8.08 8.33
CA GLN A 45 -1.19 -9.01 9.13
C GLN A 45 -0.72 -10.18 8.27
N ASN A 46 0.58 -10.43 8.23
CA ASN A 46 1.15 -11.56 7.50
C ASN A 46 1.05 -12.84 8.34
N GLN A 47 0.02 -13.65 8.11
CA GLN A 47 -0.23 -14.89 8.83
C GLN A 47 0.91 -15.91 8.63
N SER A 48 1.53 -15.90 7.45
CA SER A 48 2.70 -16.76 7.14
C SER A 48 3.95 -16.38 7.92
N LYS A 49 3.99 -15.18 8.53
CA LYS A 49 5.15 -14.65 9.25
C LYS A 49 4.80 -14.20 10.67
N GLY A 50 3.99 -15.01 11.37
CA GLY A 50 3.67 -14.79 12.78
C GLY A 50 2.82 -13.54 13.02
N ASN A 51 1.91 -13.22 12.09
CA ASN A 51 1.04 -12.04 12.13
C ASN A 51 1.79 -10.71 12.18
N ALA A 52 2.98 -10.65 11.58
CA ALA A 52 3.72 -9.39 11.46
C ALA A 52 2.89 -8.35 10.70
N ASN A 53 2.86 -7.11 11.21
CA ASN A 53 2.23 -5.99 10.53
C ASN A 53 2.83 -5.80 9.13
N VAL A 54 1.99 -5.45 8.17
CA VAL A 54 2.33 -5.11 6.79
C VAL A 54 1.56 -3.85 6.43
N LEU A 55 2.27 -2.77 6.14
CA LEU A 55 1.69 -1.59 5.53
C LEU A 55 1.17 -1.98 4.14
N MET A 56 -0.12 -1.74 3.92
CA MET A 56 -0.77 -2.03 2.66
C MET A 56 -1.52 -0.81 2.15
N TYR A 57 -1.39 -0.52 0.85
CA TYR A 57 -2.20 0.44 0.13
C TYR A 57 -3.17 -0.29 -0.78
N ILE A 58 -4.46 -0.01 -0.64
CA ILE A 58 -5.50 -0.64 -1.45
C ILE A 58 -6.26 0.44 -2.20
N GLN A 59 -6.29 0.37 -3.52
CA GLN A 59 -7.04 1.34 -4.32
C GLN A 59 -8.55 1.14 -4.11
N ASP A 60 -9.31 2.22 -4.14
CA ASP A 60 -10.75 2.26 -3.84
C ASP A 60 -11.57 1.12 -4.46
N ARG A 61 -11.45 0.91 -5.78
CA ARG A 61 -12.17 -0.15 -6.51
C ARG A 61 -11.81 -1.59 -6.12
N PHE A 62 -10.69 -1.79 -5.44
CA PHE A 62 -10.26 -3.09 -4.91
C PHE A 62 -10.72 -3.28 -3.46
N TYR A 63 -10.97 -2.19 -2.72
CA TYR A 63 -11.23 -2.24 -1.28
C TYR A 63 -12.70 -2.04 -0.89
N LYS A 64 -13.34 -1.05 -1.51
CA LYS A 64 -14.66 -0.55 -1.12
C LYS A 64 -15.77 -1.03 -2.04
N ASP A 65 -15.50 -1.06 -3.34
CA ASP A 65 -16.48 -1.44 -4.36
C ASP A 65 -16.60 -2.98 -4.45
N SER A 66 -17.56 -3.57 -3.73
CA SER A 66 -17.82 -5.02 -3.78
C SER A 66 -18.40 -5.49 -5.12
N ASN A 67 -18.93 -4.58 -5.95
CA ASN A 67 -19.45 -4.90 -7.27
C ASN A 67 -18.33 -4.99 -8.31
N SER A 68 -17.21 -4.27 -8.11
CA SER A 68 -16.01 -4.37 -8.93
C SER A 68 -15.55 -5.81 -9.12
N ASN A 69 -15.16 -6.19 -10.33
CA ASN A 69 -14.55 -7.51 -10.60
C ASN A 69 -13.13 -7.63 -10.03
N GLU A 70 -12.56 -6.52 -9.56
CA GLU A 70 -11.24 -6.46 -8.95
C GLU A 70 -11.31 -6.32 -7.42
N TYR A 71 -12.51 -6.38 -6.84
CA TYR A 71 -12.69 -6.37 -5.39
C TYR A 71 -11.82 -7.43 -4.71
N ILE A 72 -11.24 -7.11 -3.56
CA ILE A 72 -10.31 -7.98 -2.83
C ILE A 72 -10.90 -9.37 -2.53
N GLY A 73 -12.20 -9.44 -2.24
CA GLY A 73 -12.91 -10.70 -2.01
C GLY A 73 -13.12 -11.55 -3.28
N LYS A 74 -12.82 -11.03 -4.46
CA LYS A 74 -12.85 -11.75 -5.75
C LYS A 74 -11.46 -12.18 -6.23
N LEU A 75 -10.40 -11.90 -5.48
CA LEU A 75 -9.07 -12.41 -5.82
C LEU A 75 -9.05 -13.94 -5.73
N PRO A 76 -8.27 -14.63 -6.59
CA PRO A 76 -8.15 -16.09 -6.53
C PRO A 76 -7.70 -16.57 -5.14
N GLY A 77 -8.48 -17.46 -4.53
CA GLY A 77 -8.21 -17.98 -3.19
C GLY A 77 -8.51 -17.02 -2.04
N ALA A 78 -9.11 -15.85 -2.32
CA ALA A 78 -9.59 -14.96 -1.27
C ALA A 78 -10.72 -15.62 -0.48
N ARG A 79 -10.68 -15.47 0.83
CA ARG A 79 -11.70 -15.98 1.74
C ARG A 79 -11.92 -15.00 2.88
N GLN A 80 -13.14 -14.94 3.40
CA GLN A 80 -13.47 -14.06 4.50
C GLN A 80 -13.34 -14.83 5.83
N GLU A 81 -12.63 -14.23 6.79
CA GLU A 81 -12.55 -14.70 8.18
C GLU A 81 -12.98 -13.57 9.11
N GLY A 82 -14.22 -13.65 9.61
CA GLY A 82 -14.81 -12.57 10.40
C GLY A 82 -14.85 -11.26 9.60
N ASN A 83 -14.21 -10.21 10.14
CA ASN A 83 -14.13 -8.90 9.48
C ASN A 83 -12.84 -8.72 8.66
N ASN A 84 -12.16 -9.81 8.29
CA ASN A 84 -10.94 -9.75 7.48
C ASN A 84 -11.07 -10.57 6.20
N TRP A 85 -10.38 -10.14 5.16
CA TRP A 85 -10.09 -10.92 3.97
C TRP A 85 -8.72 -11.59 4.12
N ILE A 86 -8.67 -12.90 3.93
CA ILE A 86 -7.42 -13.63 3.82
C ILE A 86 -7.10 -13.78 2.34
N VAL A 87 -5.96 -13.21 1.93
CA VAL A 87 -5.52 -13.19 0.54
C VAL A 87 -4.05 -13.61 0.44
N SER A 88 -3.69 -14.31 -0.63
CA SER A 88 -2.29 -14.65 -0.91
C SER A 88 -1.63 -13.54 -1.73
N ILE A 89 -0.39 -13.15 -1.38
CA ILE A 89 0.39 -12.21 -2.18
C ILE A 89 0.73 -12.89 -3.51
N SER A 90 0.05 -12.46 -4.57
CA SER A 90 0.27 -12.91 -5.94
C SER A 90 0.91 -11.82 -6.81
N ASP A 91 1.01 -12.09 -8.11
CA ASP A 91 1.43 -11.15 -9.15
C ASP A 91 0.46 -9.97 -9.36
N ARG A 92 -0.75 -10.02 -8.77
CA ARG A 92 -1.71 -8.91 -8.72
C ARG A 92 -1.26 -7.80 -7.78
N PHE A 93 -0.36 -8.09 -6.85
CA PHE A 93 0.17 -7.13 -5.91
C PHE A 93 1.47 -6.52 -6.44
N GLN A 94 1.71 -5.29 -6.03
CA GLN A 94 2.99 -4.62 -6.18
C GLN A 94 3.57 -4.25 -4.82
N TYR A 95 4.82 -3.84 -4.77
CA TYR A 95 5.44 -3.38 -3.53
C TYR A 95 6.36 -2.18 -3.74
N GLY A 96 6.50 -1.40 -2.68
CA GLY A 96 7.62 -0.47 -2.49
C GLY A 96 8.51 -0.95 -1.34
N GLN A 97 9.71 -0.40 -1.24
CA GLN A 97 10.71 -0.69 -0.21
C GLN A 97 11.68 0.49 -0.08
N LYS A 98 12.19 0.70 1.13
CA LYS A 98 13.13 1.78 1.44
C LYS A 98 14.45 1.64 0.68
N ASN A 99 14.92 0.41 0.49
CA ASN A 99 16.20 0.12 -0.16
C ASN A 99 16.18 -1.25 -0.84
N LYS A 100 17.27 -1.57 -1.56
CA LYS A 100 17.42 -2.81 -2.34
C LYS A 100 17.36 -4.09 -1.50
N ASN A 101 17.62 -4.01 -0.19
CA ASN A 101 17.58 -5.17 0.71
C ASN A 101 16.14 -5.57 1.10
N GLY A 102 15.15 -4.75 0.74
CA GLY A 102 13.75 -5.00 1.09
C GLY A 102 13.33 -4.42 2.44
N ASP A 103 14.16 -3.58 3.05
CA ASP A 103 13.80 -2.92 4.30
C ASP A 103 12.54 -2.06 4.11
N GLY A 104 11.63 -2.12 5.09
CA GLY A 104 10.38 -1.38 5.04
C GLY A 104 9.49 -1.76 3.85
N ARG A 105 9.63 -2.96 3.29
CA ARG A 105 8.78 -3.39 2.17
C ARG A 105 7.30 -3.40 2.56
N TRP A 106 6.49 -2.73 1.77
CA TRP A 106 5.05 -2.57 1.94
C TRP A 106 4.32 -2.99 0.66
N VAL A 107 3.03 -3.30 0.75
CA VAL A 107 2.25 -3.92 -0.33
C VAL A 107 1.26 -2.94 -0.95
N ALA A 108 1.03 -3.03 -2.26
CA ALA A 108 0.00 -2.30 -2.99
C ALA A 108 -0.91 -3.28 -3.73
N LEU A 109 -2.22 -3.11 -3.57
CA LEU A 109 -3.24 -3.75 -4.41
C LEU A 109 -3.98 -2.67 -5.18
N HIS A 110 -3.69 -2.57 -6.48
CA HIS A 110 -4.15 -1.48 -7.33
C HIS A 110 -4.04 -1.83 -8.82
N ASP A 111 -4.52 -0.92 -9.68
CA ASP A 111 -4.34 -1.01 -11.11
C ASP A 111 -2.85 -0.99 -11.49
N LYS A 112 -2.34 -2.06 -12.09
CA LYS A 112 -0.92 -2.17 -12.47
C LYS A 112 -0.55 -1.30 -13.67
N ASP A 113 -1.54 -0.76 -14.40
CA ASP A 113 -1.29 0.23 -15.45
C ASP A 113 -0.95 1.61 -14.88
N ASN A 114 -1.30 1.85 -13.61
CA ASN A 114 -0.85 3.01 -12.87
C ASN A 114 0.63 2.86 -12.53
N LYS A 115 1.45 3.83 -12.92
CA LYS A 115 2.90 3.88 -12.62
C LYS A 115 3.27 5.02 -11.67
N PRO A 116 2.68 5.12 -10.46
CA PRO A 116 3.17 6.06 -9.46
C PRO A 116 4.53 5.61 -8.92
N TYR A 117 5.39 6.58 -8.59
CA TYR A 117 6.62 6.32 -7.86
C TYR A 117 6.33 5.95 -6.40
N GLN A 118 7.08 5.02 -5.84
CA GLN A 118 6.86 4.49 -4.50
C GLN A 118 6.90 5.55 -3.39
N HIS A 119 7.77 6.56 -3.50
CA HIS A 119 7.92 7.61 -2.49
C HIS A 119 6.64 8.44 -2.31
N ARG A 120 5.80 8.54 -3.35
CA ARG A 120 4.56 9.33 -3.30
C ARG A 120 3.59 8.78 -2.27
N PHE A 121 3.49 7.45 -2.17
CA PHE A 121 2.64 6.79 -1.16
C PHE A 121 3.07 7.20 0.25
N MET A 122 4.37 7.10 0.53
CA MET A 122 4.93 7.40 1.85
C MET A 122 4.76 8.87 2.22
N ILE A 123 5.12 9.79 1.31
CA ILE A 123 5.07 11.23 1.56
C ILE A 123 3.64 11.71 1.77
N VAL A 124 2.71 11.32 0.89
CA VAL A 124 1.30 11.69 1.02
C VAL A 124 0.72 11.14 2.32
N THR A 125 1.14 9.96 2.75
CA THR A 125 0.68 9.37 4.02
C THR A 125 1.17 10.17 5.23
N ILE A 126 2.44 10.60 5.24
CA ILE A 126 3.00 11.38 6.35
C ILE A 126 2.47 12.81 6.39
N GLN A 127 2.27 13.44 5.24
CA GLN A 127 1.79 14.82 5.12
C GLN A 127 0.25 14.92 5.15
N GLY A 128 -0.45 13.82 4.90
CA GLY A 128 -1.90 13.78 4.79
C GLY A 128 -2.63 13.90 6.13
N LYS A 129 -3.93 14.20 6.03
CA LYS A 129 -4.86 14.25 7.17
C LYS A 129 -5.36 12.84 7.53
N LEU A 130 -4.43 11.94 7.83
CA LEU A 130 -4.74 10.58 8.29
C LEU A 130 -4.70 10.48 9.82
N THR A 131 -5.23 9.38 10.34
CA THR A 131 -5.06 9.03 11.75
C THR A 131 -3.58 8.90 12.12
N GLU A 132 -3.23 9.20 13.37
CA GLU A 132 -1.86 9.05 13.87
C GLU A 132 -1.40 7.58 13.84
N ALA A 133 -2.32 6.63 13.98
CA ALA A 133 -2.03 5.21 13.82
C ALA A 133 -1.52 4.87 12.42
N ALA A 134 -2.19 5.37 11.37
CA ALA A 134 -1.76 5.17 9.97
C ALA A 134 -0.41 5.83 9.69
N LYS A 135 -0.18 7.05 10.21
CA LYS A 135 1.13 7.71 10.08
C LYS A 135 2.24 6.94 10.79
N ASN A 136 1.99 6.46 12.01
CA ASN A 136 2.97 5.68 12.78
C ASN A 136 3.27 4.34 12.12
N LEU A 137 2.26 3.68 11.56
CA LEU A 137 2.45 2.50 10.72
C LEU A 137 3.39 2.84 9.55
N ALA A 138 3.09 3.89 8.75
CA ALA A 138 3.94 4.27 7.63
C ALA A 138 5.38 4.63 8.05
N LYS A 139 5.55 5.33 9.17
CA LYS A 139 6.89 5.63 9.74
C LYS A 139 7.66 4.35 10.06
N SER A 140 7.01 3.32 10.61
CA SER A 140 7.66 2.04 10.88
C SER A 140 8.18 1.33 9.61
N PHE A 141 7.60 1.63 8.44
CA PHE A 141 8.06 1.15 7.13
C PHE A 141 9.02 2.12 6.41
N GLY A 142 9.53 3.13 7.10
CA GLY A 142 10.56 4.04 6.58
C GLY A 142 10.04 5.32 5.93
N ALA A 143 8.75 5.63 6.05
CA ALA A 143 8.17 6.83 5.43
C ALA A 143 8.78 8.14 5.97
N GLY A 144 9.20 8.18 7.25
CA GLY A 144 9.87 9.35 7.83
C GLY A 144 11.23 9.63 7.16
N GLU A 145 12.03 8.58 6.95
CA GLU A 145 13.33 8.70 6.30
C GLU A 145 13.20 9.10 4.82
N ILE A 146 12.18 8.58 4.12
CA ILE A 146 11.88 8.98 2.74
C ILE A 146 11.47 10.46 2.68
N ALA A 147 10.64 10.92 3.63
CA ALA A 147 10.24 12.32 3.70
C ALA A 147 11.45 13.25 3.93
N GLU A 148 12.38 12.87 4.80
CA GLU A 148 13.63 13.60 5.03
C GLU A 148 14.56 13.60 3.82
N GLN A 149 14.66 12.48 3.10
CA GLN A 149 15.49 12.41 1.89
C GLN A 149 14.94 13.33 0.80
N VAL A 150 13.63 13.33 0.57
CA VAL A 150 13.01 14.18 -0.44
C VAL A 150 13.11 15.66 -0.08
N SER A 151 13.00 16.04 1.19
CA SER A 151 13.19 17.44 1.61
C SER A 151 14.63 17.92 1.45
N LYS A 152 15.63 17.06 1.70
CA LYS A 152 17.06 17.37 1.55
C LYS A 152 17.53 17.47 0.10
N ILE A 153 16.91 16.73 -0.83
CA ILE A 153 17.37 16.59 -2.21
C ILE A 153 16.83 17.69 -3.16
N GLY A 154 15.97 18.61 -2.68
CA GLY A 154 15.65 19.84 -3.42
C GLY A 154 15.21 19.64 -4.88
N GLY A 155 14.48 18.56 -5.19
CA GLY A 155 13.90 18.30 -6.51
C GLY A 155 14.48 17.11 -7.31
N GLY A 156 15.57 16.49 -6.86
CA GLY A 156 16.27 15.43 -7.61
C GLY A 156 16.04 13.97 -7.19
N TYR A 157 15.03 13.64 -6.36
CA TYR A 157 14.76 12.23 -6.05
C TYR A 157 14.04 11.57 -7.23
N ILE A 158 14.79 10.85 -8.06
CA ILE A 158 14.21 9.91 -9.03
C ILE A 158 13.69 8.74 -8.23
N GLY A 159 12.38 8.74 -7.98
CA GLY A 159 11.74 7.63 -7.30
C GLY A 159 11.79 6.35 -8.12
N ASP A 160 11.83 5.22 -7.43
CA ASP A 160 11.55 3.96 -8.09
C ASP A 160 10.05 3.80 -8.31
N TYR A 161 9.68 3.13 -9.39
CA TYR A 161 8.33 2.59 -9.53
C TYR A 161 8.10 1.46 -8.53
N LEU A 162 6.84 1.12 -8.30
CA LEU A 162 6.50 -0.08 -7.57
C LEU A 162 6.98 -1.33 -8.34
N HIS A 163 7.46 -2.31 -7.58
CA HIS A 163 7.93 -3.58 -8.10
C HIS A 163 6.78 -4.61 -8.14
N THR A 164 6.92 -5.68 -8.92
CA THR A 164 5.98 -6.82 -8.92
C THR A 164 6.55 -7.96 -8.09
N PHE A 165 5.69 -8.71 -7.40
CA PHE A 165 6.04 -9.90 -6.61
C PHE A 165 6.35 -11.16 -7.44
#